data_AF-A0A8C5JUR5-F1
#
_entry.id   AF-A0A8C5JUR5-F1
#
_cell.length_a   1.000
_cell.length_b   1.000
_cell.length_c   1.000
_cell.angle_alpha   90.00
_cell.angle_beta   90.00
_cell.angle_gamma   90.00
#
_symmetry.space_group_name_H-M   'P 1'
#
loop_
_entity.id
_entity.type
_entity.pdbx_description
1 polymer ?
#
loop_
_entity_poly.entity_id
_entity_poly.type
_entity_poly.pdbx_seq_one_letter_code
_entity_poly.pdbx_strand_id
1 'polypeptide(L)'
;MENQVTMGVSPCEAELQELMEQIDIMVSNKKLDWERKMRALETRLDLRDQELANAQTCLDQKGQEVGLLRQKLDSLEKCNIAMTQNYEGQLQTLKAQFSKLTNNFEKLRLHQMKQNKVHQKEEMPFELSNLNQKLEEFRAKSREWDKQEILYQTHLVSLDAQQKLLSEKCNQFQKQAQNYQNQLNGKKQYFEDSSSEIPHLVCESDPNCETSERDEFIIEKLKLAVSEIALSRNKLQDENQKLLQELKMYQRQCQAMEAGLSEVKNELQSRDDLLRIIELERLQLHRELLKMGENQNAHDHKRRFESSYSPSIKEPESKKKDLFPVAPDQPNHRKELSKMRSPLYQEEACHCSEQERMRNEISDLTQELHQKEITIATITKKAALLERQLKIELEIKEKMLAKQQVSDKKCKAVRTDNTHLKGMMGDLDPAQYMSVDFTNREHSRHTSINKLECENEQLRNDLAKLHINKKSAWPSQTTFEETERYAYQSQIKMEKHEDRLSQDCEPNINATPPLPSLRSSLVSDDDIFPLSPPDVSFPASLATQHFLLEEEKRAKEFEKLLNTHIDELQKHTEFTLNKYTRLKQNRHM
;
A
#
# COMPACT_ATOMS: atom_id res chain seq x y z
N MET A 1 1.16 -67.81 91.16
CA MET A 1 0.80 -66.55 91.83
C MET A 1 1.95 -65.58 91.67
N GLU A 2 1.60 -64.32 91.58
CA GLU A 2 2.40 -63.21 91.11
C GLU A 2 3.46 -62.78 92.12
N ASN A 3 4.46 -62.05 91.63
CA ASN A 3 4.58 -60.65 92.04
C ASN A 3 5.23 -59.85 90.91
N GLN A 4 4.37 -59.30 90.04
CA GLN A 4 4.76 -58.39 88.99
C GLN A 4 5.05 -57.03 89.63
N VAL A 5 6.33 -56.73 89.89
CA VAL A 5 6.75 -55.47 90.50
C VAL A 5 6.72 -54.37 89.44
N THR A 6 5.52 -53.84 89.20
CA THR A 6 5.31 -52.64 88.39
C THR A 6 5.82 -51.43 89.17
N MET A 7 7.12 -51.14 89.07
CA MET A 7 7.66 -49.86 89.55
C MET A 7 7.02 -48.75 88.72
N GLY A 8 6.09 -48.01 89.35
CA GLY A 8 5.51 -46.82 88.75
C GLY A 8 6.60 -45.76 88.60
N VAL A 9 6.93 -45.43 87.35
CA VAL A 9 7.73 -44.25 86.98
C VAL A 9 7.14 -43.03 87.68
N SER A 10 7.97 -42.15 88.24
CA SER A 10 7.43 -40.99 88.96
C SER A 10 6.74 -40.03 87.97
N PRO A 11 5.67 -39.30 88.36
CA PRO A 11 4.95 -38.43 87.40
C PRO A 11 5.85 -37.42 86.68
N CYS A 12 6.80 -36.84 87.42
CA CYS A 12 7.81 -35.91 86.90
C CYS A 12 8.77 -36.55 85.86
N GLU A 13 9.08 -37.84 86.03
CA GLU A 13 9.95 -38.60 85.12
C GLU A 13 9.21 -39.02 83.85
N ALA A 14 7.90 -39.31 83.94
CA ALA A 14 7.03 -39.52 82.79
C ALA A 14 6.81 -38.22 81.99
N GLU A 15 6.56 -37.09 82.65
CA GLU A 15 6.46 -35.77 82.02
C GLU A 15 7.77 -35.38 81.29
N LEU A 16 8.93 -35.66 81.88
CA LEU A 16 10.23 -35.44 81.25
C LEU A 16 10.44 -36.33 80.02
N GLN A 17 10.04 -37.60 80.10
CA GLN A 17 10.12 -38.54 78.97
C GLN A 17 9.20 -38.11 77.80
N GLU A 18 7.98 -37.65 78.09
CA GLU A 18 7.08 -37.11 77.06
C GLU A 18 7.66 -35.86 76.40
N LEU A 19 8.22 -34.93 77.17
CA LEU A 19 8.88 -33.73 76.62
C LEU A 19 10.09 -34.08 75.74
N MET A 20 10.86 -35.11 76.09
CA MET A 20 11.95 -35.60 75.24
C MET A 20 11.41 -36.19 73.92
N GLU A 21 10.35 -37.00 73.97
CA GLU A 21 9.73 -37.57 72.76
C GLU A 21 9.12 -36.46 71.87
N GLN A 22 8.47 -35.45 72.45
CA GLN A 22 7.99 -34.27 71.71
C GLN A 22 9.14 -33.49 71.05
N ILE A 23 10.29 -33.35 71.72
CA ILE A 23 11.49 -32.71 71.16
C ILE A 23 12.07 -33.54 70.00
N ASP A 24 12.20 -34.86 70.14
CA ASP A 24 12.72 -35.73 69.08
C ASP A 24 11.78 -35.76 67.87
N ILE A 25 10.47 -35.80 68.08
CA ILE A 25 9.45 -35.66 67.01
C ILE A 25 9.58 -34.29 66.33
N MET A 26 9.76 -33.20 67.08
CA MET A 26 9.96 -31.86 66.51
C MET A 26 11.25 -31.78 65.68
N VAL A 27 12.38 -32.26 66.22
CA VAL A 27 13.70 -32.24 65.55
C VAL A 27 13.67 -33.11 64.30
N SER A 28 13.06 -34.29 64.36
CA SER A 28 12.86 -35.19 63.22
C SER A 28 12.03 -34.53 62.12
N ASN A 29 10.87 -33.93 62.48
CA ASN A 29 10.03 -33.19 61.54
C ASN A 29 10.77 -31.99 60.90
N LYS A 30 11.55 -31.23 61.67
CA LYS A 30 12.37 -30.15 61.13
C LYS A 30 13.47 -30.67 60.21
N LYS A 31 14.18 -31.73 60.56
CA LYS A 31 15.16 -32.37 59.67
C LYS A 31 14.51 -32.75 58.33
N LEU A 32 13.35 -33.42 58.37
CA LEU A 32 12.61 -33.82 57.18
C LEU A 32 12.12 -32.61 56.35
N ASP A 33 11.66 -31.53 56.98
CA ASP A 33 11.31 -30.27 56.31
C ASP A 33 12.50 -29.67 55.54
N TRP A 34 13.69 -29.67 56.15
CA TRP A 34 14.90 -29.14 55.53
C TRP A 34 15.40 -30.06 54.40
N GLU A 35 15.34 -31.39 54.55
CA GLU A 35 15.62 -32.33 53.48
C GLU A 35 14.66 -32.21 52.28
N ARG A 36 13.36 -31.97 52.53
CA ARG A 36 12.39 -31.69 51.44
C ARG A 36 12.73 -30.38 50.73
N LYS A 37 13.13 -29.33 51.47
CA LYS A 37 13.55 -28.04 50.90
C LYS A 37 14.85 -28.14 50.10
N MET A 38 15.83 -28.90 50.58
CA MET A 38 17.09 -29.18 49.90
C MET A 38 16.83 -29.85 48.55
N ARG A 39 16.09 -30.96 48.54
CA ARG A 39 15.69 -31.66 47.31
C ARG A 39 14.88 -30.79 46.35
N ALA A 40 14.01 -29.92 46.86
CA ALA A 40 13.25 -28.97 46.04
C ALA A 40 14.11 -27.81 45.47
N LEU A 41 15.29 -27.54 46.02
CA LEU A 41 16.27 -26.59 45.47
C LEU A 41 17.22 -27.28 44.49
N GLU A 42 17.68 -28.49 44.78
CA GLU A 42 18.48 -29.35 43.88
C GLU A 42 17.75 -29.57 42.55
N THR A 43 16.52 -30.09 42.57
CA THR A 43 15.74 -30.30 41.33
C THR A 43 15.42 -29.00 40.59
N ARG A 44 15.44 -27.85 41.27
CA ARG A 44 15.28 -26.53 40.63
C ARG A 44 16.57 -26.02 40.00
N LEU A 45 17.73 -26.41 40.50
CA LEU A 45 19.03 -26.13 39.91
C LEU A 45 19.24 -26.99 38.66
N ASP A 46 19.00 -28.30 38.75
CA ASP A 46 19.10 -29.24 37.62
C ASP A 46 18.26 -28.78 36.41
N LEU A 47 17.03 -28.32 36.66
CA LEU A 47 16.17 -27.77 35.61
C LEU A 47 16.73 -26.48 34.99
N ARG A 48 17.39 -25.62 35.77
CA ARG A 48 18.00 -24.37 35.27
C ARG A 48 19.26 -24.64 34.46
N ASP A 49 20.08 -25.59 34.88
CA ASP A 49 21.27 -25.98 34.14
C ASP A 49 20.88 -26.68 32.81
N GLN A 50 19.80 -27.46 32.81
CA GLN A 50 19.23 -28.02 31.58
C GLN A 50 18.60 -26.94 30.67
N GLU A 51 17.88 -25.96 31.21
CA GLU A 51 17.40 -24.79 30.46
C GLU A 51 18.56 -24.02 29.82
N LEU A 52 19.64 -23.77 30.55
CA LEU A 52 20.84 -23.08 30.07
C LEU A 52 21.58 -23.88 28.99
N ALA A 53 21.75 -25.20 29.16
CA ALA A 53 22.36 -26.06 28.15
C ALA A 53 21.54 -26.09 26.83
N ASN A 54 20.20 -26.11 26.95
CA ASN A 54 19.30 -26.03 25.80
C ASN A 54 19.41 -24.66 25.10
N ALA A 55 19.44 -23.57 25.87
CA ALA A 55 19.57 -22.21 25.35
C ALA A 55 20.93 -21.99 24.65
N GLN A 56 22.03 -22.48 25.24
CA GLN A 56 23.37 -22.44 24.65
C GLN A 56 23.41 -23.22 23.32
N THR A 57 22.87 -24.44 23.29
CA THR A 57 22.80 -25.27 22.07
C THR A 57 22.02 -24.56 20.95
N CYS A 58 20.93 -23.88 21.29
CA CYS A 58 20.15 -23.08 20.34
C CYS A 58 20.95 -21.85 19.83
N LEU A 59 21.66 -21.16 20.72
CA LEU A 59 22.52 -20.03 20.37
C LEU A 59 23.66 -20.44 19.44
N ASP A 60 24.30 -21.58 19.68
CA ASP A 60 25.38 -22.11 18.83
C ASP A 60 24.88 -22.50 17.43
N GLN A 61 23.69 -23.11 17.34
CA GLN A 61 23.02 -23.36 16.04
C GLN A 61 22.75 -22.05 15.28
N LYS A 62 22.23 -21.02 15.97
CA LYS A 62 22.02 -19.71 15.35
C LYS A 62 23.33 -18.99 14.99
N GLY A 63 24.40 -19.22 15.74
CA GLY A 63 25.76 -18.80 15.37
C GLY A 63 26.21 -19.41 14.04
N GLN A 64 25.97 -20.70 13.83
CA GLN A 64 26.29 -21.41 12.58
C GLN A 64 25.44 -20.92 11.40
N GLU A 65 24.13 -20.73 11.59
CA GLU A 65 23.24 -20.14 10.57
C GLU A 65 23.71 -18.74 10.15
N VAL A 66 24.02 -17.87 11.12
CA VAL A 66 24.55 -16.51 10.85
C VAL A 66 25.92 -16.56 10.17
N GLY A 67 26.77 -17.52 10.50
CA GLY A 67 28.05 -17.75 9.81
C GLY A 67 27.85 -18.10 8.33
N LEU A 68 26.96 -19.04 8.02
CA LEU A 68 26.63 -19.43 6.65
C LEU A 68 25.99 -18.27 5.86
N LEU A 69 25.11 -17.49 6.49
CA LEU A 69 24.50 -16.31 5.86
C LEU A 69 25.53 -15.22 5.55
N ARG A 70 26.50 -14.98 6.45
CA ARG A 70 27.63 -14.06 6.19
C ARG A 70 28.49 -14.53 5.02
N GLN A 71 28.79 -15.83 4.92
CA GLN A 71 29.55 -16.38 3.79
C GLN A 71 28.79 -16.23 2.47
N LYS A 72 27.47 -16.49 2.47
CA LYS A 72 26.61 -16.27 1.28
C LYS A 72 26.61 -14.80 0.86
N LEU A 73 26.47 -13.87 1.81
CA LEU A 73 26.49 -12.43 1.55
C LEU A 73 27.83 -11.97 0.93
N ASP A 74 28.96 -12.37 1.52
CA ASP A 74 30.32 -12.09 0.99
C ASP A 74 30.50 -12.64 -0.44
N SER A 75 30.01 -13.84 -0.72
CA SER A 75 30.07 -14.42 -2.08
C SER A 75 29.22 -13.66 -3.10
N LEU A 76 28.07 -13.13 -2.68
CA LEU A 76 27.17 -12.34 -3.52
C LEU A 76 27.73 -10.94 -3.76
N GLU A 77 28.32 -10.31 -2.75
CA GLU A 77 28.99 -9.01 -2.85
C GLU A 77 30.17 -9.10 -3.84
N LYS A 78 31.03 -10.11 -3.72
CA LYS A 78 32.13 -10.37 -4.66
C LYS A 78 31.65 -10.60 -6.09
N CYS A 79 30.56 -11.34 -6.27
CA CYS A 79 29.93 -11.54 -7.57
C CYS A 79 29.40 -10.22 -8.17
N ASN A 80 28.72 -9.41 -7.35
CA ASN A 80 28.18 -8.12 -7.76
C ASN A 80 29.30 -7.12 -8.13
N ILE A 81 30.39 -7.08 -7.38
CA ILE A 81 31.58 -6.27 -7.70
C ILE A 81 32.18 -6.69 -9.05
N ALA A 82 32.39 -7.98 -9.27
CA ALA A 82 32.93 -8.50 -10.53
C ALA A 82 31.99 -8.23 -11.73
N MET A 83 30.68 -8.36 -11.54
CA MET A 83 29.67 -8.02 -12.56
C MET A 83 29.66 -6.51 -12.86
N THR A 84 29.73 -5.66 -11.83
CA THR A 84 29.81 -4.20 -11.98
C THR A 84 31.06 -3.79 -12.76
N GLN A 85 32.22 -4.35 -12.42
CA GLN A 85 33.49 -4.12 -13.15
C GLN A 85 33.41 -4.57 -14.62
N ASN A 86 32.71 -5.67 -14.92
CA ASN A 86 32.49 -6.14 -16.29
C ASN A 86 31.66 -5.13 -17.09
N TYR A 87 30.51 -4.69 -16.56
CA TYR A 87 29.68 -3.67 -17.22
C TYR A 87 30.40 -2.31 -17.35
N GLU A 88 31.23 -1.93 -16.38
CA GLU A 88 32.04 -0.73 -16.51
C GLU A 88 33.07 -0.86 -17.65
N GLY A 89 33.76 -2.00 -17.77
CA GLY A 89 34.68 -2.27 -18.88
C GLY A 89 33.99 -2.26 -20.25
N GLN A 90 32.77 -2.81 -20.35
CA GLN A 90 31.93 -2.70 -21.56
C GLN A 90 31.57 -1.24 -21.87
N LEU A 91 31.15 -0.46 -20.86
CA LEU A 91 30.80 0.95 -21.01
C LEU A 91 32.00 1.81 -21.40
N GLN A 92 33.19 1.57 -20.83
CA GLN A 92 34.44 2.23 -21.22
C GLN A 92 34.81 1.89 -22.68
N THR A 93 34.64 0.63 -23.09
CA THR A 93 34.84 0.19 -24.47
C THR A 93 33.89 0.89 -25.45
N LEU A 94 32.60 0.97 -25.11
CA LEU A 94 31.59 1.67 -25.92
C LEU A 94 31.87 3.18 -26.02
N LYS A 95 32.29 3.83 -24.92
CA LYS A 95 32.73 5.23 -24.92
C LYS A 95 33.91 5.44 -25.88
N ALA A 96 34.92 4.55 -25.85
CA ALA A 96 36.07 4.63 -26.76
C ALA A 96 35.67 4.45 -28.24
N GLN A 97 34.73 3.53 -28.53
CA GLN A 97 34.16 3.39 -29.88
C GLN A 97 33.40 4.64 -30.32
N PHE A 98 32.60 5.24 -29.43
CA PHE A 98 31.87 6.49 -29.71
C PHE A 98 32.84 7.64 -30.00
N SER A 99 33.87 7.86 -29.16
CA SER A 99 34.91 8.86 -29.43
C SER A 99 35.62 8.64 -30.78
N LYS A 100 35.89 7.38 -31.15
CA LYS A 100 36.45 7.05 -32.47
C LYS A 100 35.50 7.40 -33.61
N LEU A 101 34.19 7.17 -33.44
CA LEU A 101 33.16 7.52 -34.42
C LEU A 101 33.02 9.04 -34.57
N THR A 102 32.95 9.79 -33.46
CA THR A 102 32.93 11.27 -33.47
C THR A 102 34.15 11.85 -34.17
N ASN A 103 35.36 11.38 -33.84
CA ASN A 103 36.61 11.80 -34.49
C ASN A 103 36.62 11.50 -36.00
N ASN A 104 35.97 10.42 -36.45
CA ASN A 104 35.83 10.10 -37.87
C ASN A 104 34.80 10.99 -38.57
N PHE A 105 33.67 11.28 -37.91
CA PHE A 105 32.63 12.18 -38.42
C PHE A 105 33.16 13.61 -38.56
N GLU A 106 33.93 14.11 -37.58
CA GLU A 106 34.56 15.43 -37.66
C GLU A 106 35.56 15.52 -38.83
N LYS A 107 36.39 14.48 -39.03
CA LYS A 107 37.29 14.39 -40.21
C LYS A 107 36.51 14.42 -41.53
N LEU A 108 35.40 13.69 -41.63
CA LEU A 108 34.54 13.69 -42.82
C LEU A 108 33.90 15.06 -43.06
N ARG A 109 33.37 15.71 -42.01
CA ARG A 109 32.81 17.07 -42.06
C ARG A 109 33.86 18.11 -42.49
N LEU A 110 35.08 18.00 -41.97
CA LEU A 110 36.22 18.84 -42.36
C LEU A 110 36.65 18.59 -43.82
N HIS A 111 36.60 17.34 -44.30
CA HIS A 111 36.85 17.01 -45.70
C HIS A 111 35.81 17.65 -46.62
N GLN A 112 34.51 17.47 -46.33
CA GLN A 112 33.41 18.05 -47.10
C GLN A 112 33.48 19.60 -47.12
N MET A 113 33.79 20.22 -45.98
CA MET A 113 34.02 21.68 -45.89
C MET A 113 35.21 22.16 -46.74
N LYS A 114 36.27 21.35 -46.90
CA LYS A 114 37.39 21.67 -47.81
C LYS A 114 37.00 21.47 -49.28
N GLN A 115 36.33 20.36 -49.60
CA GLN A 115 35.88 20.05 -50.96
C GLN A 115 34.92 21.11 -51.51
N ASN A 116 33.93 21.52 -50.71
CA ASN A 116 33.00 22.58 -51.10
C ASN A 116 33.70 23.94 -51.36
N LYS A 117 34.78 24.25 -50.62
CA LYS A 117 35.61 25.44 -50.85
C LYS A 117 36.46 25.39 -52.11
N VAL A 118 36.67 24.21 -52.69
CA VAL A 118 37.28 24.06 -54.02
C VAL A 118 36.21 24.27 -55.10
N HIS A 119 35.09 23.56 -55.03
CA HIS A 119 34.01 23.67 -56.03
C HIS A 119 33.32 25.06 -56.08
N GLN A 120 33.30 25.82 -54.99
CA GLN A 120 32.70 27.17 -54.97
C GLN A 120 33.57 28.28 -55.59
N LYS A 121 34.80 27.99 -56.03
CA LYS A 121 35.75 29.06 -56.42
C LYS A 121 35.76 29.48 -57.89
N GLU A 122 35.22 28.70 -58.82
CA GLU A 122 35.41 28.96 -60.25
C GLU A 122 34.12 29.12 -61.09
N GLU A 123 32.99 28.48 -60.74
CA GLU A 123 31.77 28.51 -61.59
C GLU A 123 30.51 29.06 -60.88
N MET A 124 30.02 28.35 -59.84
CA MET A 124 28.68 28.59 -59.27
C MET A 124 28.31 30.02 -58.80
N PRO A 125 29.22 30.88 -58.28
CA PRO A 125 28.83 32.21 -57.82
C PRO A 125 28.37 33.16 -58.93
N PHE A 126 28.91 33.02 -60.14
CA PHE A 126 28.72 33.99 -61.23
C PHE A 126 27.40 33.74 -62.00
N GLU A 127 27.08 32.47 -62.26
CA GLU A 127 25.85 32.09 -62.98
C GLU A 127 24.58 32.49 -62.22
N LEU A 128 24.55 32.23 -60.91
CA LEU A 128 23.40 32.57 -60.07
C LEU A 128 23.15 34.10 -60.02
N SER A 129 24.23 34.89 -60.02
CA SER A 129 24.14 36.36 -60.09
C SER A 129 23.58 36.84 -61.43
N ASN A 130 24.08 36.28 -62.53
CA ASN A 130 23.66 36.63 -63.89
C ASN A 130 22.19 36.23 -64.16
N LEU A 131 21.78 35.04 -63.71
CA LEU A 131 20.37 34.59 -63.80
C LEU A 131 19.42 35.49 -63.01
N ASN A 132 19.84 35.95 -61.82
CA ASN A 132 19.03 36.83 -60.97
C ASN A 132 18.91 38.26 -61.56
N GLN A 133 19.96 38.79 -62.17
CA GLN A 133 19.88 40.04 -62.95
C GLN A 133 18.87 39.89 -64.10
N LYS A 134 18.97 38.81 -64.87
CA LYS A 134 18.08 38.54 -66.01
C LYS A 134 16.62 38.38 -65.58
N LEU A 135 16.36 37.87 -64.38
CA LEU A 135 15.03 37.80 -63.78
C LEU A 135 14.45 39.20 -63.51
N GLU A 136 15.25 40.13 -62.98
CA GLU A 136 14.80 41.53 -62.78
C GLU A 136 14.62 42.28 -64.11
N GLU A 137 15.42 42.00 -65.14
CA GLU A 137 15.18 42.56 -66.48
C GLU A 137 13.82 42.11 -67.06
N PHE A 138 13.38 40.87 -66.80
CA PHE A 138 12.04 40.42 -67.16
C PHE A 138 10.95 41.06 -66.28
N ARG A 139 11.17 41.21 -64.97
CA ARG A 139 10.24 41.93 -64.06
C ARG A 139 10.05 43.39 -64.49
N ALA A 140 11.11 44.08 -64.88
CA ALA A 140 11.06 45.44 -65.39
C ALA A 140 10.29 45.53 -66.72
N LYS A 141 10.51 44.58 -67.64
CA LYS A 141 9.77 44.52 -68.92
C LYS A 141 8.28 44.24 -68.72
N SER A 142 7.90 43.35 -67.79
CA SER A 142 6.48 43.12 -67.45
C SER A 142 5.80 44.42 -67.03
N ARG A 143 6.39 45.15 -66.09
CA ARG A 143 5.87 46.43 -65.60
C ARG A 143 5.78 47.53 -66.66
N GLU A 144 6.44 47.39 -67.80
CA GLU A 144 6.29 48.30 -68.93
C GLU A 144 5.13 47.87 -69.83
N TRP A 145 4.97 46.57 -70.10
CA TRP A 145 3.78 46.05 -70.79
C TRP A 145 2.49 46.36 -70.03
N ASP A 146 2.47 46.21 -68.71
CA ASP A 146 1.33 46.56 -67.85
C ASP A 146 0.89 48.04 -68.06
N LYS A 147 1.84 48.97 -68.25
CA LYS A 147 1.54 50.38 -68.55
C LYS A 147 0.98 50.55 -69.96
N GLN A 148 1.55 49.87 -70.95
CA GLN A 148 1.07 49.95 -72.33
C GLN A 148 -0.36 49.40 -72.44
N GLU A 149 -0.70 48.32 -71.73
CA GLU A 149 -2.06 47.81 -71.62
C GLU A 149 -3.02 48.85 -71.03
N ILE A 150 -2.65 49.49 -69.90
CA ILE A 150 -3.45 50.56 -69.29
C ILE A 150 -3.65 51.75 -70.24
N LEU A 151 -2.62 52.14 -71.01
CA LEU A 151 -2.72 53.21 -72.01
C LEU A 151 -3.67 52.83 -73.16
N TYR A 152 -3.53 51.64 -73.74
CA TYR A 152 -4.44 51.18 -74.80
C TYR A 152 -5.88 51.00 -74.30
N GLN A 153 -6.08 50.49 -73.08
CA GLN A 153 -7.40 50.39 -72.48
C GLN A 153 -8.04 51.77 -72.24
N THR A 154 -7.24 52.76 -71.82
CA THR A 154 -7.69 54.16 -71.69
C THR A 154 -8.09 54.75 -73.05
N HIS A 155 -7.30 54.49 -74.10
CA HIS A 155 -7.64 54.91 -75.47
C HIS A 155 -8.94 54.25 -75.97
N LEU A 156 -9.16 52.96 -75.74
CA LEU A 156 -10.39 52.25 -76.10
C LEU A 156 -11.62 52.86 -75.41
N VAL A 157 -11.54 53.15 -74.09
CA VAL A 157 -12.61 53.84 -73.35
C VAL A 157 -12.88 55.24 -73.91
N SER A 158 -11.83 55.99 -74.31
CA SER A 158 -12.01 57.31 -74.93
C SER A 158 -12.70 57.26 -76.30
N LEU A 159 -12.44 56.20 -77.09
CA LEU A 159 -13.06 55.98 -78.40
C LEU A 159 -14.52 55.54 -78.27
N ASP A 160 -14.83 54.64 -77.33
CA ASP A 160 -16.21 54.25 -76.99
C ASP A 160 -17.04 55.48 -76.52
N ALA A 161 -16.45 56.35 -75.69
CA ALA A 161 -17.10 57.60 -75.29
C ALA A 161 -17.37 58.54 -76.48
N GLN A 162 -16.44 58.68 -77.42
CA GLN A 162 -16.66 59.43 -78.67
C GLN A 162 -17.73 58.79 -79.55
N GLN A 163 -17.73 57.46 -79.71
CA GLN A 163 -18.73 56.72 -80.48
C GLN A 163 -20.13 56.91 -79.87
N LYS A 164 -20.26 56.86 -78.54
CA LYS A 164 -21.52 57.13 -77.82
C LYS A 164 -22.00 58.56 -78.03
N LEU A 165 -21.12 59.56 -77.92
CA LEU A 165 -21.46 60.97 -78.18
C LEU A 165 -21.91 61.21 -79.63
N LEU A 166 -21.22 60.59 -80.61
CA LEU A 166 -21.60 60.65 -82.02
C LEU A 166 -22.94 59.93 -82.28
N SER A 167 -23.16 58.76 -81.67
CA SER A 167 -24.44 58.06 -81.74
C SER A 167 -25.57 58.89 -81.14
N GLU A 168 -25.33 59.58 -80.02
CA GLU A 168 -26.32 60.48 -79.43
C GLU A 168 -26.59 61.69 -80.34
N LYS A 169 -25.56 62.25 -80.99
CA LYS A 169 -25.76 63.31 -82.02
C LYS A 169 -26.57 62.81 -83.21
N CYS A 170 -26.31 61.61 -83.72
CA CYS A 170 -27.14 60.98 -84.76
C CYS A 170 -28.59 60.79 -84.27
N ASN A 171 -28.80 60.32 -83.04
CA ASN A 171 -30.14 60.18 -82.46
C ASN A 171 -30.85 61.54 -82.27
N GLN A 172 -30.11 62.61 -81.92
CA GLN A 172 -30.64 63.98 -81.83
C GLN A 172 -31.06 64.49 -83.23
N PHE A 173 -30.23 64.31 -84.26
CA PHE A 173 -30.58 64.67 -85.64
C PHE A 173 -31.73 63.82 -86.19
N GLN A 174 -31.79 62.52 -85.89
CA GLN A 174 -32.90 61.64 -86.30
C GLN A 174 -34.22 62.07 -85.63
N LYS A 175 -34.21 62.38 -84.32
CA LYS A 175 -35.37 62.97 -83.63
C LYS A 175 -35.75 64.33 -84.19
N GLN A 176 -34.80 65.17 -84.60
CA GLN A 176 -35.08 66.45 -85.23
C GLN A 176 -35.73 66.27 -86.63
N ALA A 177 -35.19 65.38 -87.46
CA ALA A 177 -35.75 65.03 -88.76
C ALA A 177 -37.17 64.43 -88.61
N GLN A 178 -37.35 63.53 -87.65
CA GLN A 178 -38.64 62.93 -87.33
C GLN A 178 -39.63 63.95 -86.74
N ASN A 179 -39.17 64.97 -86.01
CA ASN A 179 -40.02 66.10 -85.59
C ASN A 179 -40.46 66.97 -86.77
N TYR A 180 -39.58 67.26 -87.74
CA TYR A 180 -40.01 67.92 -88.99
C TYR A 180 -41.00 67.05 -89.78
N GLN A 181 -40.77 65.73 -89.82
CA GLN A 181 -41.70 64.80 -90.46
C GLN A 181 -43.03 64.67 -89.70
N ASN A 182 -43.03 64.82 -88.37
CA ASN A 182 -44.25 64.89 -87.55
C ASN A 182 -44.99 66.23 -87.74
N GLN A 183 -44.28 67.34 -87.97
CA GLN A 183 -44.90 68.61 -88.37
C GLN A 183 -45.54 68.52 -89.76
N LEU A 184 -44.92 67.82 -90.71
CA LEU A 184 -45.49 67.52 -92.03
C LEU A 184 -46.67 66.53 -91.94
N ASN A 185 -46.59 65.52 -91.07
CA ASN A 185 -47.63 64.53 -90.82
C ASN A 185 -48.75 65.02 -89.89
N GLY A 186 -48.65 66.25 -89.37
CA GLY A 186 -49.64 66.89 -88.47
C GLY A 186 -51.05 67.09 -89.06
N LYS A 187 -51.32 66.55 -90.25
CA LYS A 187 -52.64 66.36 -90.85
C LYS A 187 -52.97 64.88 -91.07
N LYS A 188 -52.95 64.03 -90.02
CA LYS A 188 -53.76 62.80 -89.92
C LYS A 188 -53.88 62.17 -88.52
N GLN A 189 -55.10 62.20 -87.99
CA GLN A 189 -55.81 61.22 -87.16
C GLN A 189 -55.16 60.47 -85.97
N TYR A 190 -55.60 60.86 -84.75
CA TYR A 190 -56.49 60.11 -83.81
C TYR A 190 -56.06 58.81 -83.07
N PHE A 191 -56.50 58.78 -81.78
CA PHE A 191 -57.01 57.68 -80.92
C PHE A 191 -56.14 56.89 -79.89
N GLU A 192 -56.77 56.74 -78.71
CA GLU A 192 -56.78 55.66 -77.69
C GLU A 192 -55.68 55.48 -76.59
N ASP A 193 -55.98 56.04 -75.41
CA ASP A 193 -56.39 55.36 -74.14
C ASP A 193 -55.47 54.71 -73.07
N SER A 194 -55.75 55.10 -71.80
CA SER A 194 -55.93 54.27 -70.56
C SER A 194 -54.74 53.55 -69.87
N SER A 195 -54.69 53.26 -68.54
CA SER A 195 -55.46 53.70 -67.33
C SER A 195 -54.89 53.12 -65.99
N SER A 196 -55.18 53.78 -64.85
CA SER A 196 -55.56 53.33 -63.46
C SER A 196 -55.13 52.00 -62.77
N GLU A 197 -55.08 51.82 -61.42
CA GLU A 197 -54.76 52.66 -60.22
C GLU A 197 -54.87 51.92 -58.83
N ILE A 198 -53.99 52.26 -57.86
CA ILE A 198 -54.21 52.40 -56.37
C ILE A 198 -54.45 51.15 -55.41
N PRO A 199 -54.05 51.18 -54.08
CA PRO A 199 -54.12 50.05 -53.10
C PRO A 199 -54.96 50.31 -51.80
N HIS A 200 -55.06 49.36 -50.83
CA HIS A 200 -55.73 49.61 -49.51
C HIS A 200 -55.42 48.69 -48.27
N LEU A 201 -55.23 49.34 -47.10
CA LEU A 201 -55.59 49.05 -45.67
C LEU A 201 -55.21 47.78 -44.82
N VAL A 202 -55.33 47.97 -43.49
CA VAL A 202 -54.99 47.11 -42.31
C VAL A 202 -56.04 47.35 -41.17
N CYS A 203 -56.14 46.46 -40.16
CA CYS A 203 -56.94 46.65 -38.91
C CYS A 203 -56.23 46.03 -37.67
N GLU A 204 -56.67 46.38 -36.45
CA GLU A 204 -56.00 46.12 -35.14
C GLU A 204 -56.69 45.04 -34.27
N SER A 205 -56.17 44.74 -33.05
CA SER A 205 -56.78 43.82 -32.05
C SER A 205 -56.30 44.06 -30.60
N ASP A 206 -57.07 43.57 -29.61
CA ASP A 206 -57.03 43.92 -28.17
C ASP A 206 -55.99 43.18 -27.27
N PRO A 207 -55.67 43.69 -26.05
CA PRO A 207 -54.46 43.33 -25.29
C PRO A 207 -54.64 42.35 -24.08
N ASN A 208 -55.58 41.39 -24.11
CA ASN A 208 -55.93 40.58 -22.91
C ASN A 208 -55.30 39.16 -22.86
N CYS A 209 -54.12 38.94 -23.44
CA CYS A 209 -53.52 37.59 -23.61
C CYS A 209 -52.37 37.26 -22.62
N GLU A 210 -51.63 38.27 -22.15
CA GLU A 210 -50.30 38.13 -21.53
C GLU A 210 -50.23 37.38 -20.18
N THR A 211 -51.36 37.02 -19.56
CA THR A 211 -51.37 36.26 -18.29
C THR A 211 -51.31 34.75 -18.52
N SER A 212 -52.10 34.22 -19.45
CA SER A 212 -52.15 32.78 -19.74
C SER A 212 -50.81 32.26 -20.29
N GLU A 213 -50.17 33.04 -21.16
CA GLU A 213 -48.89 32.70 -21.79
C GLU A 213 -47.75 32.54 -20.78
N ARG A 214 -47.78 33.30 -19.67
CA ARG A 214 -46.72 33.27 -18.65
C ARG A 214 -46.79 32.01 -17.79
N ASP A 215 -47.98 31.58 -17.39
CA ASP A 215 -48.15 30.34 -16.62
C ASP A 215 -47.85 29.11 -17.49
N GLU A 216 -48.25 29.12 -18.76
CA GLU A 216 -47.90 28.06 -19.73
C GLU A 216 -46.38 27.96 -19.95
N PHE A 217 -45.68 29.09 -20.07
CA PHE A 217 -44.22 29.14 -20.17
C PHE A 217 -43.50 28.64 -18.90
N ILE A 218 -44.04 28.90 -17.71
CA ILE A 218 -43.52 28.37 -16.45
C ILE A 218 -43.72 26.85 -16.38
N ILE A 219 -44.91 26.36 -16.76
CA ILE A 219 -45.24 24.93 -16.83
C ILE A 219 -44.30 24.21 -17.80
N GLU A 220 -44.03 24.77 -18.98
CA GLU A 220 -43.13 24.14 -19.97
C GLU A 220 -41.67 24.10 -19.47
N LYS A 221 -41.19 25.17 -18.80
CA LYS A 221 -39.88 25.16 -18.14
C LYS A 221 -39.78 24.08 -17.05
N LEU A 222 -40.84 23.85 -16.28
CA LEU A 222 -40.87 22.79 -15.26
C LEU A 222 -40.86 21.39 -15.90
N LYS A 223 -41.59 21.16 -17.01
CA LYS A 223 -41.51 19.91 -17.78
C LYS A 223 -40.09 19.65 -18.29
N LEU A 224 -39.45 20.67 -18.88
CA LEU A 224 -38.07 20.58 -19.38
C LEU A 224 -37.09 20.21 -18.25
N ALA A 225 -37.15 20.92 -17.11
CA ALA A 225 -36.30 20.63 -15.95
C ALA A 225 -36.52 19.20 -15.40
N VAL A 226 -37.77 18.73 -15.31
CA VAL A 226 -38.08 17.35 -14.90
C VAL A 226 -37.52 16.33 -15.91
N SER A 227 -37.58 16.62 -17.21
CA SER A 227 -37.01 15.74 -18.25
C SER A 227 -35.48 15.68 -18.17
N GLU A 228 -34.80 16.80 -17.87
CA GLU A 228 -33.35 16.86 -17.69
C GLU A 228 -32.90 16.11 -16.44
N ILE A 229 -33.63 16.25 -15.32
CA ILE A 229 -33.40 15.50 -14.09
C ILE A 229 -33.57 13.99 -14.34
N ALA A 230 -34.59 13.57 -15.10
CA ALA A 230 -34.79 12.16 -15.46
C ALA A 230 -33.65 11.60 -16.32
N LEU A 231 -33.17 12.36 -17.32
CA LEU A 231 -32.02 11.99 -18.14
C LEU A 231 -30.71 11.93 -17.32
N SER A 232 -30.53 12.87 -16.38
CA SER A 232 -29.37 12.90 -15.47
C SER A 232 -29.37 11.67 -14.54
N ARG A 233 -30.52 11.36 -13.92
CA ARG A 233 -30.71 10.15 -13.10
C ARG A 233 -30.38 8.87 -13.87
N ASN A 234 -30.82 8.75 -15.12
CA ASN A 234 -30.57 7.56 -15.93
C ASN A 234 -29.07 7.40 -16.25
N LYS A 235 -28.37 8.48 -16.61
CA LYS A 235 -26.91 8.46 -16.82
C LYS A 235 -26.16 8.02 -15.56
N LEU A 236 -26.51 8.57 -14.40
CA LEU A 236 -25.93 8.19 -13.11
C LEU A 236 -26.20 6.71 -12.77
N GLN A 237 -27.37 6.18 -13.14
CA GLN A 237 -27.69 4.76 -12.96
C GLN A 237 -26.83 3.86 -13.85
N ASP A 238 -26.63 4.22 -15.12
CA ASP A 238 -25.77 3.48 -16.06
C ASP A 238 -24.28 3.53 -15.65
N GLU A 239 -23.82 4.67 -15.13
CA GLU A 239 -22.47 4.82 -14.55
C GLU A 239 -22.29 3.96 -13.30
N ASN A 240 -23.29 3.91 -12.41
CA ASN A 240 -23.26 3.03 -11.24
C ASN A 240 -23.19 1.54 -11.64
N GLN A 241 -23.94 1.13 -12.68
CA GLN A 241 -23.86 -0.24 -13.20
C GLN A 241 -22.48 -0.57 -13.79
N LYS A 242 -21.85 0.37 -14.51
CA LYS A 242 -20.47 0.20 -15.03
C LYS A 242 -19.46 0.06 -13.89
N LEU A 243 -19.52 0.94 -12.89
CA LEU A 243 -18.64 0.87 -11.71
C LEU A 243 -18.82 -0.43 -10.92
N LEU A 244 -20.06 -0.93 -10.78
CA LEU A 244 -20.34 -2.21 -10.14
C LEU A 244 -19.76 -3.40 -10.94
N GLN A 245 -19.79 -3.34 -12.27
CA GLN A 245 -19.14 -4.34 -13.13
C GLN A 245 -17.61 -4.27 -13.03
N GLU A 246 -17.03 -3.06 -13.01
CA GLU A 246 -15.58 -2.85 -12.90
C GLU A 246 -15.04 -3.32 -11.53
N LEU A 247 -15.74 -2.98 -10.43
CA LEU A 247 -15.44 -3.47 -9.08
C LEU A 247 -15.46 -5.01 -9.04
N LYS A 248 -16.46 -5.64 -9.69
CA LYS A 248 -16.54 -7.10 -9.81
C LYS A 248 -15.44 -7.69 -10.71
N MET A 249 -14.86 -6.92 -11.63
CA MET A 249 -13.67 -7.34 -12.39
C MET A 249 -12.41 -7.28 -11.52
N TYR A 250 -12.17 -6.17 -10.81
CA TYR A 250 -11.04 -6.07 -9.87
C TYR A 250 -11.09 -7.12 -8.76
N GLN A 251 -12.28 -7.41 -8.20
CA GLN A 251 -12.44 -8.46 -7.19
C GLN A 251 -11.96 -9.84 -7.69
N ARG A 252 -12.31 -10.22 -8.92
CA ARG A 252 -11.81 -11.46 -9.54
C ARG A 252 -10.31 -11.40 -9.83
N GLN A 253 -9.78 -10.23 -10.18
CA GLN A 253 -8.35 -10.03 -10.42
C GLN A 253 -7.52 -10.20 -9.13
N CYS A 254 -8.02 -9.70 -7.99
CA CYS A 254 -7.42 -9.95 -6.68
C CYS A 254 -7.42 -11.45 -6.35
N GLN A 255 -8.58 -12.12 -6.48
CA GLN A 255 -8.70 -13.56 -6.23
C GLN A 255 -7.76 -14.41 -7.12
N ALA A 256 -7.60 -14.04 -8.40
CA ALA A 256 -6.65 -14.70 -9.30
C ALA A 256 -5.18 -14.45 -8.90
N MET A 257 -4.86 -13.24 -8.40
CA MET A 257 -3.52 -12.91 -7.91
C MET A 257 -3.20 -13.62 -6.59
N GLU A 258 -4.16 -13.70 -5.67
CA GLU A 258 -4.07 -14.47 -4.41
C GLU A 258 -3.87 -15.96 -4.69
N ALA A 259 -4.58 -16.52 -5.66
CA ALA A 259 -4.40 -17.91 -6.10
C ALA A 259 -2.99 -18.15 -6.66
N GLY A 260 -2.50 -17.28 -7.55
CA GLY A 260 -1.14 -17.37 -8.11
C GLY A 260 -0.03 -17.18 -7.06
N LEU A 261 -0.24 -16.30 -6.06
CA LEU A 261 0.67 -16.17 -4.92
C LEU A 261 0.69 -17.43 -4.04
N SER A 262 -0.47 -18.08 -3.85
CA SER A 262 -0.56 -19.36 -3.16
C SER A 262 0.17 -20.48 -3.91
N GLU A 263 0.00 -20.55 -5.24
CA GLU A 263 0.70 -21.50 -6.12
C GLU A 263 2.23 -21.33 -6.04
N VAL A 264 2.75 -20.11 -6.23
CA VAL A 264 4.19 -19.82 -6.14
C VAL A 264 4.74 -20.10 -4.74
N LYS A 265 3.95 -19.85 -3.67
CA LYS A 265 4.34 -20.20 -2.30
C LYS A 265 4.46 -21.72 -2.09
N ASN A 266 3.52 -22.50 -2.66
CA ASN A 266 3.57 -23.96 -2.60
C ASN A 266 4.73 -24.52 -3.44
N GLU A 267 5.04 -23.93 -4.60
CA GLU A 267 6.19 -24.30 -5.40
C GLU A 267 7.51 -24.02 -4.66
N LEU A 268 7.65 -22.83 -4.04
CA LEU A 268 8.80 -22.48 -3.22
C LEU A 268 8.99 -23.47 -2.06
N GLN A 269 7.92 -23.82 -1.34
CA GLN A 269 7.97 -24.82 -0.28
C GLN A 269 8.44 -26.19 -0.81
N SER A 270 7.95 -26.63 -1.97
CA SER A 270 8.37 -27.90 -2.57
C SER A 270 9.84 -27.91 -3.01
N ARG A 271 10.36 -26.76 -3.45
CA ARG A 271 11.78 -26.56 -3.80
C ARG A 271 12.66 -26.58 -2.53
N ASP A 272 12.23 -25.93 -1.46
CA ASP A 272 12.92 -25.98 -0.16
C ASP A 272 12.90 -27.39 0.44
N ASP A 273 11.81 -28.14 0.27
CA ASP A 273 11.70 -29.54 0.70
C ASP A 273 12.67 -30.44 -0.08
N LEU A 274 12.75 -30.27 -1.41
CA LEU A 274 13.72 -30.97 -2.26
C LEU A 274 15.18 -30.61 -1.89
N LEU A 275 15.47 -29.33 -1.60
CA LEU A 275 16.80 -28.92 -1.16
C LEU A 275 17.20 -29.56 0.18
N ARG A 276 16.26 -29.76 1.12
CA ARG A 276 16.54 -30.51 2.36
C ARG A 276 16.82 -32.00 2.10
N ILE A 277 16.19 -32.62 1.11
CA ILE A 277 16.49 -34.00 0.69
C ILE A 277 17.91 -34.08 0.10
N ILE A 278 18.27 -33.20 -0.83
CA ILE A 278 19.60 -33.17 -1.47
C ILE A 278 20.71 -32.89 -0.42
N GLU A 279 20.44 -32.04 0.57
CA GLU A 279 21.35 -31.78 1.69
C GLU A 279 21.58 -33.05 2.53
N LEU A 280 20.51 -33.80 2.86
CA LEU A 280 20.59 -35.07 3.58
C LEU A 280 21.35 -36.14 2.78
N GLU A 281 21.09 -36.26 1.48
CA GLU A 281 21.82 -37.16 0.57
C GLU A 281 23.31 -36.81 0.52
N ARG A 282 23.68 -35.52 0.43
CA ARG A 282 25.09 -35.08 0.46
C ARG A 282 25.76 -35.47 1.77
N LEU A 283 25.07 -35.32 2.90
CA LEU A 283 25.59 -35.70 4.22
C LEU A 283 25.71 -37.22 4.39
N GLN A 284 24.81 -38.01 3.80
CA GLN A 284 24.93 -39.47 3.74
C GLN A 284 26.12 -39.90 2.89
N LEU A 285 26.24 -39.38 1.66
CA LEU A 285 27.37 -39.70 0.77
C LEU A 285 28.72 -39.30 1.38
N HIS A 286 28.79 -38.18 2.11
CA HIS A 286 30.01 -37.79 2.82
C HIS A 286 30.36 -38.77 3.96
N ARG A 287 29.36 -39.27 4.69
CA ARG A 287 29.52 -40.32 5.72
C ARG A 287 29.96 -41.66 5.13
N GLU A 288 29.46 -42.00 3.94
CA GLU A 288 29.86 -43.21 3.21
C GLU A 288 31.29 -43.09 2.66
N LEU A 289 31.68 -41.93 2.12
CA LEU A 289 33.05 -41.64 1.69
C LEU A 289 34.05 -41.72 2.84
N LEU A 290 33.69 -41.24 4.05
CA LEU A 290 34.52 -41.39 5.25
C LEU A 290 34.77 -42.86 5.59
N LYS A 291 33.71 -43.69 5.66
CA LYS A 291 33.82 -45.14 5.88
C LYS A 291 34.63 -45.85 4.79
N MET A 292 34.46 -45.44 3.54
CA MET A 292 35.26 -45.98 2.42
C MET A 292 36.73 -45.59 2.56
N GLY A 293 37.04 -44.37 3.03
CA GLY A 293 38.40 -43.94 3.35
C GLY A 293 39.05 -44.73 4.50
N GLU A 294 38.29 -45.04 5.56
CA GLU A 294 38.74 -45.89 6.66
C GLU A 294 39.06 -47.32 6.18
N ASN A 295 38.16 -47.92 5.40
CA ASN A 295 38.36 -49.24 4.78
C ASN A 295 39.55 -49.24 3.79
N GLN A 296 39.70 -48.17 2.99
CA GLN A 296 40.78 -48.00 2.04
C GLN A 296 42.13 -47.87 2.75
N ASN A 297 42.20 -47.11 3.85
CA ASN A 297 43.39 -47.03 4.70
C ASN A 297 43.76 -48.39 5.30
N ALA A 298 42.78 -49.17 5.80
CA ALA A 298 43.04 -50.53 6.27
C ALA A 298 43.58 -51.44 5.15
N HIS A 299 43.02 -51.34 3.93
CA HIS A 299 43.50 -52.06 2.77
C HIS A 299 44.88 -51.60 2.28
N ASP A 300 45.24 -50.32 2.44
CA ASP A 300 46.52 -49.77 2.01
C ASP A 300 47.62 -49.91 3.06
N HIS A 301 47.28 -50.02 4.35
CA HIS A 301 48.19 -50.58 5.34
C HIS A 301 48.54 -52.03 4.98
N LYS A 302 47.56 -52.85 4.57
CA LYS A 302 47.81 -54.22 4.08
C LYS A 302 48.63 -54.24 2.78
N ARG A 303 48.24 -53.46 1.76
CA ARG A 303 49.01 -53.38 0.50
C ARG A 303 50.41 -52.80 0.70
N ARG A 304 50.66 -51.93 1.68
CA ARG A 304 52.03 -51.45 1.98
C ARG A 304 52.95 -52.54 2.53
N PHE A 305 52.40 -53.62 3.12
CA PHE A 305 53.16 -54.84 3.43
C PHE A 305 53.33 -55.77 2.22
N GLU A 306 52.34 -55.86 1.33
CA GLU A 306 52.35 -56.79 0.19
C GLU A 306 53.07 -56.23 -1.06
N SER A 307 53.15 -54.92 -1.24
CA SER A 307 53.62 -54.22 -2.45
C SER A 307 55.15 -54.15 -2.61
N SER A 308 55.93 -54.99 -1.92
CA SER A 308 57.41 -54.97 -2.02
C SER A 308 57.99 -55.61 -3.29
N TYR A 309 57.17 -56.03 -4.26
CA TYR A 309 57.61 -56.73 -5.49
C TYR A 309 56.83 -56.34 -6.78
N SER A 310 57.55 -55.82 -7.79
CA SER A 310 57.30 -55.88 -9.27
C SER A 310 56.54 -54.73 -10.04
N PRO A 311 56.72 -54.56 -11.40
CA PRO A 311 56.52 -53.28 -12.17
C PRO A 311 55.54 -53.29 -13.41
N SER A 312 55.56 -52.25 -14.31
CA SER A 312 54.44 -51.81 -15.24
C SER A 312 54.82 -51.32 -16.71
N ILE A 313 53.85 -51.19 -17.68
CA ILE A 313 53.98 -50.93 -19.18
C ILE A 313 52.80 -50.05 -19.85
N LYS A 314 52.77 -49.64 -21.17
CA LYS A 314 52.10 -48.41 -21.83
C LYS A 314 51.51 -48.45 -23.34
N GLU A 315 50.66 -47.44 -23.79
CA GLU A 315 50.36 -46.75 -25.15
C GLU A 315 49.85 -47.47 -26.51
N PRO A 316 49.40 -46.90 -27.73
CA PRO A 316 48.83 -45.60 -28.34
C PRO A 316 47.64 -45.67 -29.48
N GLU A 317 47.49 -44.76 -30.53
CA GLU A 317 46.29 -44.51 -31.50
C GLU A 317 46.53 -44.21 -33.09
N SER A 318 45.52 -43.96 -34.04
CA SER A 318 45.67 -43.43 -35.50
C SER A 318 44.42 -42.89 -36.42
N LYS A 319 44.52 -42.55 -37.78
CA LYS A 319 43.66 -41.55 -38.66
C LYS A 319 43.61 -41.58 -40.31
N LYS A 320 42.63 -40.91 -41.07
CA LYS A 320 42.60 -40.08 -42.42
C LYS A 320 42.29 -40.45 -43.99
N LYS A 321 41.51 -39.58 -44.78
CA LYS A 321 41.48 -39.02 -46.27
C LYS A 321 41.08 -39.80 -47.63
N ASP A 322 40.75 -39.33 -48.93
CA ASP A 322 40.16 -38.12 -49.74
C ASP A 322 39.95 -38.19 -51.37
N LEU A 323 38.91 -37.54 -52.03
CA LEU A 323 38.65 -36.74 -53.36
C LEU A 323 38.82 -37.08 -54.96
N PHE A 324 37.94 -36.55 -55.91
CA PHE A 324 38.23 -36.02 -57.36
C PHE A 324 37.17 -36.09 -58.62
N PRO A 325 37.42 -35.67 -59.95
CA PRO A 325 36.42 -35.04 -60.97
C PRO A 325 36.46 -35.20 -62.60
N VAL A 326 35.57 -34.51 -63.43
CA VAL A 326 35.65 -33.97 -64.92
C VAL A 326 35.31 -34.82 -66.26
N ALA A 327 34.87 -34.44 -67.54
CA ALA A 327 34.13 -33.32 -68.32
C ALA A 327 33.48 -33.62 -69.81
N PRO A 328 33.61 -32.93 -71.05
CA PRO A 328 32.52 -32.68 -72.12
C PRO A 328 32.76 -32.76 -73.74
N ASP A 329 31.76 -32.51 -74.68
CA ASP A 329 31.83 -32.32 -76.23
C ASP A 329 30.55 -31.65 -76.97
N GLN A 330 30.57 -31.31 -78.29
CA GLN A 330 29.79 -30.23 -78.99
C GLN A 330 28.31 -30.40 -79.49
N PRO A 331 27.85 -31.45 -80.23
CA PRO A 331 26.46 -31.50 -80.76
C PRO A 331 25.39 -31.59 -79.66
N ASN A 332 25.85 -31.82 -78.44
CA ASN A 332 25.11 -31.69 -77.20
C ASN A 332 24.50 -30.29 -77.04
N HIS A 333 25.13 -29.22 -77.56
CA HIS A 333 24.80 -27.80 -77.29
C HIS A 333 23.32 -27.41 -77.41
N ARG A 334 22.52 -27.96 -78.34
CA ARG A 334 21.08 -27.63 -78.41
C ARG A 334 20.25 -28.36 -77.35
N LYS A 335 20.64 -29.58 -76.97
CA LYS A 335 20.10 -30.30 -75.80
C LYS A 335 20.62 -29.71 -74.49
N GLU A 336 21.86 -29.23 -74.47
CA GLU A 336 22.44 -28.49 -73.35
C GLU A 336 21.72 -27.16 -73.15
N LEU A 337 21.45 -26.36 -74.18
CA LEU A 337 20.64 -25.14 -74.02
C LEU A 337 19.26 -25.41 -73.41
N SER A 338 18.61 -26.54 -73.71
CA SER A 338 17.41 -26.97 -72.96
C SER A 338 17.72 -27.45 -71.53
N LYS A 339 18.82 -28.19 -71.30
CA LYS A 339 19.32 -28.63 -69.98
C LYS A 339 20.01 -27.53 -69.15
N MET A 340 20.20 -26.34 -69.69
CA MET A 340 20.72 -25.13 -69.04
C MET A 340 19.57 -24.18 -68.73
N ARG A 341 18.54 -24.15 -69.58
CA ARG A 341 17.30 -23.42 -69.34
C ARG A 341 16.36 -24.11 -68.35
N SER A 342 16.37 -25.44 -68.23
CA SER A 342 15.57 -26.12 -67.20
C SER A 342 16.11 -25.96 -65.77
N PRO A 343 17.44 -25.99 -65.49
CA PRO A 343 17.99 -25.53 -64.22
C PRO A 343 17.60 -24.08 -63.94
N LEU A 344 17.80 -23.14 -64.89
CA LEU A 344 17.44 -21.74 -64.67
C LEU A 344 15.98 -21.56 -64.21
N TYR A 345 15.00 -22.21 -64.85
CA TYR A 345 13.60 -22.13 -64.37
C TYR A 345 13.37 -22.80 -63.00
N GLN A 346 14.12 -23.86 -62.68
CA GLN A 346 14.01 -24.56 -61.40
C GLN A 346 14.77 -23.85 -60.26
N GLU A 347 15.82 -23.11 -60.60
CA GLU A 347 16.66 -22.26 -59.76
C GLU A 347 15.98 -20.91 -59.51
N GLU A 348 15.35 -20.30 -60.52
CA GLU A 348 14.41 -19.18 -60.37
C GLU A 348 13.24 -19.58 -59.45
N ALA A 349 12.62 -20.75 -59.65
CA ALA A 349 11.56 -21.24 -58.77
C ALA A 349 12.07 -21.52 -57.34
N CYS A 350 13.30 -22.02 -57.19
CA CYS A 350 13.92 -22.26 -55.89
C CYS A 350 14.21 -20.93 -55.17
N HIS A 351 14.84 -19.97 -55.86
CA HIS A 351 15.10 -18.63 -55.32
C HIS A 351 13.82 -17.85 -55.03
N CYS A 352 12.74 -18.01 -55.82
CA CYS A 352 11.43 -17.49 -55.44
C CYS A 352 10.93 -18.12 -54.14
N SER A 353 11.08 -19.44 -53.96
CA SER A 353 10.72 -20.13 -52.70
C SER A 353 11.59 -19.70 -51.51
N GLU A 354 12.89 -19.46 -51.71
CA GLU A 354 13.81 -18.96 -50.68
C GLU A 354 13.51 -17.50 -50.32
N GLN A 355 13.27 -16.64 -51.31
CA GLN A 355 12.91 -15.24 -51.11
C GLN A 355 11.54 -15.10 -50.44
N GLU A 356 10.58 -15.98 -50.72
CA GLU A 356 9.30 -16.04 -50.01
C GLU A 356 9.49 -16.51 -48.57
N ARG A 357 10.39 -17.48 -48.33
CA ARG A 357 10.75 -17.93 -46.97
C ARG A 357 11.36 -16.80 -46.16
N MET A 358 12.28 -16.03 -46.75
CA MET A 358 12.86 -14.82 -46.14
C MET A 358 11.81 -13.73 -45.91
N ARG A 359 10.86 -13.52 -46.83
CA ARG A 359 9.74 -12.58 -46.62
C ARG A 359 8.89 -12.98 -45.42
N ASN A 360 8.56 -14.26 -45.28
CA ASN A 360 7.80 -14.78 -44.15
C ASN A 360 8.60 -14.63 -42.84
N GLU A 361 9.86 -15.05 -42.81
CA GLU A 361 10.74 -14.93 -41.64
C GLU A 361 10.95 -13.47 -41.20
N ILE A 362 11.09 -12.53 -42.15
CA ILE A 362 11.12 -11.08 -41.85
C ILE A 362 9.77 -10.61 -41.27
N SER A 363 8.65 -11.11 -41.77
CA SER A 363 7.31 -10.77 -41.26
C SER A 363 7.10 -11.30 -39.84
N ASP A 364 7.47 -12.57 -39.59
CA ASP A 364 7.40 -13.21 -38.27
C ASP A 364 8.27 -12.47 -37.24
N LEU A 365 9.52 -12.15 -37.60
CA LEU A 365 10.43 -11.37 -36.75
C LEU A 365 9.92 -9.94 -36.50
N THR A 366 9.25 -9.32 -37.48
CA THR A 366 8.63 -7.99 -37.31
C THR A 366 7.44 -8.05 -36.34
N GLN A 367 6.62 -9.09 -36.44
CA GLN A 367 5.51 -9.33 -35.50
C GLN A 367 6.02 -9.65 -34.09
N GLU A 368 7.07 -10.47 -33.95
CA GLU A 368 7.68 -10.80 -32.66
C GLU A 368 8.33 -9.57 -32.01
N LEU A 369 8.99 -8.71 -32.80
CA LEU A 369 9.52 -7.42 -32.34
C LEU A 369 8.40 -6.52 -31.81
N HIS A 370 7.30 -6.37 -32.56
CA HIS A 370 6.17 -5.55 -32.11
C HIS A 370 5.52 -6.09 -30.84
N GLN A 371 5.39 -7.42 -30.70
CA GLN A 371 4.90 -8.06 -29.48
C GLN A 371 5.85 -7.82 -28.28
N LYS A 372 7.17 -7.79 -28.52
CA LYS A 372 8.17 -7.41 -27.50
C LYS A 372 8.04 -5.93 -27.12
N GLU A 373 7.83 -5.01 -28.05
CA GLU A 373 7.57 -3.59 -27.78
C GLU A 373 6.32 -3.38 -26.91
N ILE A 374 5.19 -4.03 -27.24
CA ILE A 374 3.95 -3.99 -26.43
C ILE A 374 4.21 -4.51 -25.01
N THR A 375 5.00 -5.58 -24.89
CA THR A 375 5.36 -6.19 -23.60
C THR A 375 6.24 -5.24 -22.78
N ILE A 376 7.26 -4.63 -23.40
CA ILE A 376 8.14 -3.63 -22.76
C ILE A 376 7.35 -2.40 -22.31
N ALA A 377 6.45 -1.87 -23.14
CA ALA A 377 5.60 -0.74 -22.79
C ALA A 377 4.67 -1.07 -21.59
N THR A 378 4.12 -2.29 -21.56
CA THR A 378 3.28 -2.77 -20.46
C THR A 378 4.06 -2.93 -19.16
N ILE A 379 5.26 -3.52 -19.20
CA ILE A 379 6.16 -3.66 -18.05
C ILE A 379 6.60 -2.28 -17.55
N THR A 380 6.98 -1.37 -18.45
CA THR A 380 7.40 0.01 -18.12
C THR A 380 6.26 0.78 -17.43
N LYS A 381 5.02 0.65 -17.92
CA LYS A 381 3.83 1.23 -17.29
C LYS A 381 3.59 0.64 -15.89
N LYS A 382 3.80 -0.66 -15.68
CA LYS A 382 3.70 -1.30 -14.36
C LYS A 382 4.81 -0.84 -13.41
N ALA A 383 6.05 -0.72 -13.88
CA ALA A 383 7.18 -0.21 -13.10
C ALA A 383 6.92 1.22 -12.60
N ALA A 384 6.52 2.13 -13.50
CA ALA A 384 6.20 3.52 -13.15
C ALA A 384 5.02 3.68 -12.17
N LEU A 385 4.13 2.68 -12.05
CA LEU A 385 3.09 2.65 -11.01
C LEU A 385 3.67 2.19 -9.66
N LEU A 386 4.51 1.16 -9.65
CA LEU A 386 5.19 0.67 -8.45
C LEU A 386 6.16 1.72 -7.87
N GLU A 387 6.89 2.46 -8.70
CA GLU A 387 7.75 3.57 -8.27
C GLU A 387 6.95 4.66 -7.53
N ARG A 388 5.76 5.02 -8.04
CA ARG A 388 4.87 5.99 -7.38
C ARG A 388 4.36 5.48 -6.04
N GLN A 389 3.93 4.22 -5.99
CA GLN A 389 3.46 3.57 -4.77
C GLN A 389 4.56 3.53 -3.70
N LEU A 390 5.78 3.09 -4.08
CA LEU A 390 6.93 3.00 -3.18
C LEU A 390 7.36 4.38 -2.68
N LYS A 391 7.31 5.42 -3.54
CA LYS A 391 7.57 6.81 -3.14
C LYS A 391 6.56 7.33 -2.10
N ILE A 392 5.27 7.02 -2.27
CA ILE A 392 4.23 7.38 -1.29
C ILE A 392 4.43 6.63 0.04
N GLU A 393 4.80 5.35 -0.01
CA GLU A 393 5.06 4.56 1.20
C GLU A 393 6.31 5.05 1.95
N LEU A 394 7.36 5.49 1.25
CA LEU A 394 8.52 6.16 1.84
C LEU A 394 8.11 7.47 2.54
N GLU A 395 7.33 8.33 1.88
CA GLU A 395 6.86 9.60 2.46
C GLU A 395 5.99 9.37 3.72
N ILE A 396 5.20 8.29 3.75
CA ILE A 396 4.44 7.86 4.94
C ILE A 396 5.39 7.40 6.05
N LYS A 397 6.41 6.59 5.73
CA LYS A 397 7.39 6.11 6.71
C LYS A 397 8.26 7.23 7.28
N GLU A 398 8.66 8.21 6.47
CA GLU A 398 9.34 9.43 6.93
C GLU A 398 8.47 10.24 7.90
N LYS A 399 7.19 10.46 7.57
CA LYS A 399 6.23 11.14 8.46
C LYS A 399 6.00 10.39 9.78
N MET A 400 6.00 9.05 9.76
CA MET A 400 5.91 8.22 10.97
C MET A 400 7.20 8.29 11.80
N LEU A 401 8.37 8.25 11.17
CA LEU A 401 9.67 8.35 11.84
C LEU A 401 9.86 9.74 12.48
N ALA A 402 9.42 10.81 11.82
CA ALA A 402 9.40 12.15 12.37
C ALA A 402 8.51 12.25 13.62
N LYS A 403 7.30 11.66 13.60
CA LYS A 403 6.43 11.56 14.78
C LYS A 403 7.10 10.79 15.93
N GLN A 404 7.76 9.67 15.63
CA GLN A 404 8.50 8.90 16.64
C GLN A 404 9.62 9.73 17.28
N GLN A 405 10.43 10.44 16.50
CA GLN A 405 11.49 11.31 17.04
C GLN A 405 10.96 12.42 17.96
N VAL A 406 9.77 12.98 17.68
CA VAL A 406 9.12 13.96 18.57
C VAL A 406 8.65 13.29 19.87
N SER A 407 8.07 12.09 19.78
CA SER A 407 7.68 11.28 20.95
C SER A 407 8.90 10.93 21.82
N ASP A 408 9.99 10.44 21.23
CA ASP A 408 11.23 10.09 21.91
C ASP A 408 11.86 11.31 22.60
N LYS A 409 11.85 12.49 21.95
CA LYS A 409 12.30 13.76 22.56
C LYS A 409 11.44 14.13 23.77
N LYS A 410 10.12 14.02 23.67
CA LYS A 410 9.20 14.28 24.78
C LYS A 410 9.39 13.29 25.94
N CYS A 411 9.58 12.00 25.64
CA CYS A 411 9.87 10.97 26.64
C CYS A 411 11.22 11.19 27.32
N LYS A 412 12.25 11.63 26.58
CA LYS A 412 13.55 12.01 27.13
C LYS A 412 13.45 13.24 28.04
N ALA A 413 12.69 14.27 27.66
CA ALA A 413 12.43 15.43 28.50
C ALA A 413 11.73 15.03 29.81
N VAL A 414 10.60 14.31 29.74
CA VAL A 414 9.90 13.79 30.93
C VAL A 414 10.82 12.91 31.81
N ARG A 415 11.79 12.20 31.22
CA ARG A 415 12.78 11.43 31.98
C ARG A 415 13.84 12.31 32.65
N THR A 416 14.34 13.37 32.00
CA THR A 416 15.24 14.34 32.64
C THR A 416 14.52 15.10 33.74
N ASP A 417 13.26 15.47 33.54
CA ASP A 417 12.44 16.18 34.53
C ASP A 417 12.19 15.30 35.77
N ASN A 418 11.82 14.02 35.57
CA ASN A 418 11.71 13.06 36.67
C ASN A 418 13.06 12.80 37.37
N THR A 419 14.18 12.82 36.63
CA THR A 419 15.53 12.67 37.24
C THR A 419 15.92 13.90 38.06
N HIS A 420 15.57 15.10 37.57
CA HIS A 420 15.76 16.36 38.28
C HIS A 420 14.88 16.43 39.54
N LEU A 421 13.60 16.09 39.44
CA LEU A 421 12.68 16.00 40.59
C LEU A 421 13.17 14.98 41.61
N LYS A 422 13.65 13.80 41.18
CA LYS A 422 14.28 12.83 42.09
C LYS A 422 15.54 13.41 42.76
N GLY A 423 16.36 14.16 42.03
CA GLY A 423 17.52 14.87 42.58
C GLY A 423 17.15 15.95 43.60
N MET A 424 16.06 16.70 43.36
CA MET A 424 15.51 17.69 44.30
C MET A 424 14.89 17.05 45.55
N MET A 425 14.33 15.85 45.42
CA MET A 425 13.88 15.04 46.55
C MET A 425 15.05 14.45 47.37
N GLY A 426 16.26 14.41 46.79
CA GLY A 426 17.46 13.82 47.40
C GLY A 426 17.41 12.29 47.49
N ASP A 427 18.49 11.70 48.00
CA ASP A 427 18.54 10.28 48.36
C ASP A 427 17.83 10.02 49.70
N LEU A 428 16.53 10.36 49.75
CA LEU A 428 15.65 9.97 50.85
C LEU A 428 15.38 8.47 50.79
N ASP A 429 16.02 7.71 51.67
CA ASP A 429 15.68 6.31 51.93
C ASP A 429 14.19 6.21 52.36
N PRO A 430 13.33 5.49 51.60
CA PRO A 430 11.92 5.35 51.94
C PRO A 430 11.66 4.77 53.33
N ALA A 431 12.62 4.07 53.93
CA ALA A 431 12.52 3.54 55.29
C ALA A 431 12.46 4.63 56.37
N GLN A 432 13.17 5.76 56.19
CA GLN A 432 13.29 6.77 57.26
C GLN A 432 12.04 7.64 57.41
N TYR A 433 11.41 8.07 56.30
CA TYR A 433 10.23 8.93 56.36
C TYR A 433 9.02 8.24 57.02
N MET A 434 8.88 6.92 56.83
CA MET A 434 7.80 6.14 57.43
C MET A 434 7.98 5.85 58.94
N SER A 435 9.19 5.98 59.49
CA SER A 435 9.49 5.49 60.85
C SER A 435 9.30 6.51 61.97
N VAL A 436 9.44 7.82 61.70
CA VAL A 436 9.56 8.83 62.77
C VAL A 436 8.19 9.41 63.16
N ASP A 437 7.41 9.93 62.21
CA ASP A 437 6.14 10.60 62.53
C ASP A 437 4.96 9.64 62.78
N PHE A 438 4.98 8.44 62.18
CA PHE A 438 3.94 7.44 62.46
C PHE A 438 3.95 7.01 63.93
N THR A 439 5.11 6.68 64.51
CA THR A 439 5.17 6.13 65.87
C THR A 439 4.58 7.06 66.94
N ASN A 440 4.85 8.37 66.86
CA ASN A 440 4.27 9.38 67.75
C ASN A 440 2.75 9.55 67.54
N ARG A 441 2.29 9.52 66.28
CA ARG A 441 0.86 9.60 65.94
C ARG A 441 0.10 8.34 66.36
N GLU A 442 0.73 7.17 66.27
CA GLU A 442 0.16 5.89 66.71
C GLU A 442 0.02 5.85 68.24
N HIS A 443 1.04 6.29 68.99
CA HIS A 443 0.99 6.33 70.47
C HIS A 443 -0.06 7.33 70.99
N SER A 444 -0.17 8.53 70.39
CA SER A 444 -1.21 9.50 70.76
C SER A 444 -2.62 9.00 70.43
N ARG A 445 -2.81 8.30 69.31
CA ARG A 445 -4.09 7.63 68.97
C ARG A 445 -4.43 6.52 69.96
N HIS A 446 -3.50 5.61 70.27
CA HIS A 446 -3.72 4.55 71.26
C HIS A 446 -4.04 5.12 72.65
N THR A 447 -3.33 6.17 73.08
CA THR A 447 -3.61 6.87 74.35
C THR A 447 -5.02 7.47 74.37
N SER A 448 -5.46 8.04 73.25
CA SER A 448 -6.83 8.59 73.12
C SER A 448 -7.90 7.50 73.08
N ILE A 449 -7.65 6.40 72.37
CA ILE A 449 -8.56 5.24 72.27
C ILE A 449 -8.76 4.62 73.64
N ASN A 450 -7.69 4.25 74.35
CA ASN A 450 -7.78 3.66 75.68
C ASN A 450 -8.53 4.57 76.68
N LYS A 451 -8.38 5.90 76.54
CA LYS A 451 -9.11 6.86 77.38
C LYS A 451 -10.61 6.88 77.07
N LEU A 452 -10.98 6.87 75.78
CA LEU A 452 -12.38 6.78 75.33
C LEU A 452 -13.02 5.42 75.61
N GLU A 453 -12.24 4.34 75.67
CA GLU A 453 -12.70 3.00 76.06
C GLU A 453 -13.00 2.94 77.57
N CYS A 454 -12.11 3.45 78.42
CA CYS A 454 -12.39 3.60 79.86
C CYS A 454 -13.63 4.46 80.12
N GLU A 455 -13.80 5.56 79.37
CA GLU A 455 -14.97 6.44 79.47
C GLU A 455 -16.25 5.75 78.96
N ASN A 456 -16.17 4.96 77.87
CA ASN A 456 -17.26 4.11 77.41
C ASN A 456 -17.67 3.07 78.46
N GLU A 457 -16.71 2.39 79.08
CA GLU A 457 -16.99 1.34 80.04
C GLU A 457 -17.56 1.92 81.35
N GLN A 458 -17.13 3.13 81.75
CA GLN A 458 -17.77 3.86 82.82
C GLN A 458 -19.21 4.29 82.47
N LEU A 459 -19.45 4.83 81.26
CA LEU A 459 -20.79 5.17 80.77
C LEU A 459 -21.70 3.93 80.64
N ARG A 460 -21.18 2.76 80.26
CA ARG A 460 -21.90 1.48 80.27
C ARG A 460 -22.27 1.05 81.68
N ASN A 461 -21.37 1.19 82.64
CA ASN A 461 -21.65 0.90 84.05
C ASN A 461 -22.69 1.87 84.64
N ASP A 462 -22.66 3.15 84.28
CA ASP A 462 -23.66 4.12 84.71
C ASP A 462 -25.01 3.94 84.00
N LEU A 463 -25.02 3.53 82.72
CA LEU A 463 -26.23 3.04 82.04
C LEU A 463 -26.78 1.78 82.70
N ALA A 464 -25.95 0.83 83.13
CA ALA A 464 -26.41 -0.36 83.85
C ALA A 464 -27.05 0.01 85.20
N LYS A 465 -26.43 0.92 85.97
CA LYS A 465 -27.03 1.49 87.19
C LYS A 465 -28.36 2.19 86.90
N LEU A 466 -28.44 2.98 85.84
CA LEU A 466 -29.68 3.64 85.40
C LEU A 466 -30.75 2.64 84.95
N HIS A 467 -30.39 1.54 84.27
CA HIS A 467 -31.33 0.48 83.90
C HIS A 467 -31.84 -0.31 85.12
N ILE A 468 -31.01 -0.50 86.15
CA ILE A 468 -31.44 -1.07 87.44
C ILE A 468 -32.41 -0.11 88.14
N ASN A 469 -32.04 1.16 88.27
CA ASN A 469 -32.85 2.20 88.92
C ASN A 469 -34.16 2.50 88.16
N LYS A 470 -34.16 2.34 86.83
CA LYS A 470 -35.36 2.46 85.97
C LYS A 470 -36.22 1.19 86.00
N LYS A 471 -35.65 -0.01 86.26
CA LYS A 471 -36.45 -1.23 86.48
C LYS A 471 -37.24 -1.22 87.79
N SER A 472 -36.86 -0.40 88.77
CA SER A 472 -37.71 -0.04 89.92
C SER A 472 -38.88 0.90 89.58
N ALA A 473 -39.00 1.36 88.33
CA ALA A 473 -40.03 2.29 87.88
C ALA A 473 -40.68 1.85 86.55
N TRP A 474 -41.86 1.22 86.66
CA TRP A 474 -42.82 0.87 85.58
C TRP A 474 -42.47 -0.34 84.68
N PRO A 475 -43.15 -1.49 84.83
CA PRO A 475 -42.99 -2.66 83.96
C PRO A 475 -44.10 -2.79 82.90
N SER A 476 -43.83 -2.40 81.65
CA SER A 476 -44.62 -2.77 80.45
C SER A 476 -43.86 -2.43 79.17
N GLN A 477 -43.23 -3.42 78.52
CA GLN A 477 -42.51 -3.21 77.26
C GLN A 477 -42.47 -4.49 76.39
N THR A 478 -43.64 -4.98 75.99
CA THR A 478 -43.83 -6.20 75.17
C THR A 478 -44.77 -5.96 73.99
N THR A 479 -44.72 -4.76 73.39
CA THR A 479 -45.57 -4.34 72.26
C THR A 479 -44.80 -3.65 71.12
N PHE A 480 -43.48 -3.47 71.24
CA PHE A 480 -42.67 -2.78 70.23
C PHE A 480 -42.10 -3.75 69.17
N GLU A 481 -41.44 -4.82 69.62
CA GLU A 481 -40.76 -5.83 68.76
C GLU A 481 -41.67 -6.57 67.77
N GLU A 482 -42.99 -6.51 67.96
CA GLU A 482 -43.97 -7.19 67.12
C GLU A 482 -44.34 -6.36 65.87
N THR A 483 -44.12 -5.04 65.91
CA THR A 483 -44.40 -4.12 64.78
C THR A 483 -43.32 -4.22 63.70
N GLU A 484 -42.05 -4.33 64.09
CA GLU A 484 -40.92 -4.37 63.14
C GLU A 484 -40.95 -5.60 62.22
N ARG A 485 -41.44 -6.74 62.73
CA ARG A 485 -41.52 -8.00 61.96
C ARG A 485 -42.49 -7.91 60.79
N TYR A 486 -43.59 -7.17 60.94
CA TYR A 486 -44.58 -6.97 59.87
C TYR A 486 -44.08 -6.02 58.76
N ALA A 487 -43.22 -5.04 59.10
CA ALA A 487 -42.63 -4.13 58.12
C ALA A 487 -41.70 -4.89 57.15
N TYR A 488 -40.77 -5.69 57.67
CA TYR A 488 -39.82 -6.46 56.85
C TYR A 488 -40.50 -7.44 55.88
N GLN A 489 -41.61 -8.08 56.29
CA GLN A 489 -42.29 -9.06 55.44
C GLN A 489 -43.07 -8.43 54.27
N SER A 490 -43.28 -7.10 54.28
CA SER A 490 -43.98 -6.39 53.20
C SER A 490 -43.04 -5.96 52.07
N GLN A 491 -41.79 -5.56 52.36
CA GLN A 491 -40.85 -5.08 51.34
C GLN A 491 -40.47 -6.16 50.32
N ILE A 492 -40.24 -7.40 50.77
CA ILE A 492 -39.82 -8.55 49.94
C ILE A 492 -40.85 -8.92 48.85
N LYS A 493 -42.10 -8.39 48.92
CA LYS A 493 -43.14 -8.65 47.92
C LYS A 493 -43.19 -7.63 46.76
N MET A 494 -42.55 -6.48 46.88
CA MET A 494 -42.53 -5.43 45.83
C MET A 494 -41.48 -5.71 44.74
N GLU A 495 -40.34 -6.30 45.12
CA GLU A 495 -39.11 -6.44 44.33
C GLU A 495 -39.18 -7.43 43.15
N LYS A 496 -40.36 -8.02 42.87
CA LYS A 496 -40.52 -9.11 41.88
C LYS A 496 -41.33 -8.76 40.63
N HIS A 497 -41.51 -7.47 40.32
CA HIS A 497 -42.42 -7.05 39.24
C HIS A 497 -41.89 -6.01 38.23
N GLU A 498 -40.66 -5.50 38.33
CA GLU A 498 -40.16 -4.46 37.40
C GLU A 498 -39.49 -4.98 36.11
N ASP A 499 -39.19 -6.28 35.99
CA ASP A 499 -38.43 -6.89 34.87
C ASP A 499 -39.19 -6.96 33.51
N ARG A 500 -40.24 -6.15 33.31
CA ARG A 500 -41.03 -6.11 32.06
C ARG A 500 -41.68 -4.76 31.77
N LEU A 501 -40.93 -3.81 31.17
CA LEU A 501 -41.50 -2.91 30.14
C LEU A 501 -40.40 -2.19 29.31
N SER A 502 -40.84 -1.59 28.19
CA SER A 502 -40.17 -0.53 27.41
C SER A 502 -39.03 -0.91 26.45
N GLN A 503 -39.44 -1.22 25.22
CA GLN A 503 -38.66 -1.05 23.99
C GLN A 503 -39.45 -0.09 23.07
N ASP A 504 -38.81 0.96 22.54
CA ASP A 504 -38.99 1.58 21.20
C ASP A 504 -38.85 3.12 21.13
N CYS A 505 -38.40 3.58 19.95
CA CYS A 505 -38.53 4.91 19.32
C CYS A 505 -37.67 6.13 19.75
N GLU A 506 -37.10 6.75 18.70
CA GLU A 506 -36.52 8.10 18.56
C GLU A 506 -37.49 8.96 17.68
N PRO A 507 -37.24 10.23 17.24
CA PRO A 507 -36.22 11.23 17.64
C PRO A 507 -36.70 12.73 17.74
N ASN A 508 -35.75 13.63 18.07
CA ASN A 508 -35.47 14.94 17.40
C ASN A 508 -35.87 16.32 18.03
N ILE A 509 -35.05 17.33 17.69
CA ILE A 509 -35.21 18.82 17.70
C ILE A 509 -34.88 19.65 18.98
N ASN A 510 -33.73 20.35 18.88
CA ASN A 510 -33.32 21.70 19.34
C ASN A 510 -33.77 22.34 20.68
N ALA A 511 -32.77 22.74 21.50
CA ALA A 511 -32.78 24.01 22.25
C ALA A 511 -31.36 24.54 22.59
N THR A 512 -31.18 25.87 22.48
CA THR A 512 -30.06 26.71 23.02
C THR A 512 -30.70 27.76 23.96
N PRO A 513 -30.02 28.68 24.71
CA PRO A 513 -28.59 29.07 24.83
C PRO A 513 -28.20 29.11 26.36
N PRO A 514 -27.42 30.06 26.97
CA PRO A 514 -26.40 31.04 26.50
C PRO A 514 -25.06 31.09 27.29
N LEU A 515 -24.15 31.97 26.85
CA LEU A 515 -22.96 32.45 27.58
C LEU A 515 -23.21 33.78 28.31
N PRO A 516 -22.53 34.01 29.44
CA PRO A 516 -21.82 35.29 29.68
C PRO A 516 -20.37 35.02 30.19
N SER A 517 -19.30 35.63 29.67
CA SER A 517 -18.93 37.06 29.57
C SER A 517 -17.86 37.41 30.61
N LEU A 518 -16.66 37.78 30.15
CA LEU A 518 -15.50 38.10 30.99
C LEU A 518 -15.38 39.62 31.23
N ARG A 519 -15.02 40.01 32.45
CA ARG A 519 -14.44 41.32 32.76
C ARG A 519 -13.23 41.16 33.68
N SER A 520 -12.19 41.93 33.38
CA SER A 520 -10.93 41.99 34.12
C SER A 520 -10.98 43.00 35.27
N SER A 521 -10.17 42.75 36.30
CA SER A 521 -9.54 43.80 37.12
C SER A 521 -8.13 43.35 37.55
N LEU A 522 -7.32 44.31 37.99
CA LEU A 522 -5.88 44.19 38.25
C LEU A 522 -5.58 44.54 39.73
N VAL A 523 -4.37 44.22 40.19
CA VAL A 523 -3.56 44.80 41.29
C VAL A 523 -3.19 43.83 42.43
N SER A 524 -1.93 43.99 42.87
CA SER A 524 -1.20 43.61 44.10
C SER A 524 -1.97 43.65 45.44
N ASP A 525 -1.45 43.15 46.58
CA ASP A 525 -0.07 42.72 46.96
C ASP A 525 -0.09 41.53 47.98
N ASP A 526 1.08 41.19 48.55
CA ASP A 526 1.39 40.16 49.57
C ASP A 526 0.38 39.94 50.73
N ASP A 527 0.21 38.69 51.20
CA ASP A 527 0.89 38.18 52.42
C ASP A 527 0.68 36.65 52.67
N ILE A 528 1.33 36.10 53.69
CA ILE A 528 1.53 34.67 54.00
C ILE A 528 0.34 34.00 54.74
N PHE A 529 -0.11 32.80 54.31
CA PHE A 529 -0.38 31.58 55.13
C PHE A 529 -0.88 30.36 54.28
N PRO A 530 -1.07 29.13 54.84
CA PRO A 530 -0.35 27.93 54.38
C PRO A 530 -0.98 27.19 53.18
N LEU A 531 -0.11 26.64 52.32
CA LEU A 531 -0.48 25.69 51.28
C LEU A 531 -0.35 24.23 51.78
N SER A 532 -1.43 23.69 52.33
CA SER A 532 -1.68 22.25 52.21
C SER A 532 -2.00 21.94 50.75
N PRO A 533 -1.37 20.94 50.10
CA PRO A 533 -1.79 20.51 48.77
C PRO A 533 -3.24 19.97 48.82
N PRO A 534 -4.15 20.38 47.92
CA PRO A 534 -5.43 19.72 47.78
C PRO A 534 -5.23 18.31 47.19
N ASP A 535 -6.03 17.34 47.64
CA ASP A 535 -6.05 15.98 47.10
C ASP A 535 -6.56 15.98 45.64
N VAL A 536 -5.63 16.17 44.70
CA VAL A 536 -5.90 16.22 43.26
C VAL A 536 -6.05 14.82 42.64
N SER A 537 -6.98 14.04 43.19
CA SER A 537 -7.61 12.94 42.46
C SER A 537 -8.56 13.53 41.39
N PHE A 538 -7.98 14.17 40.36
CA PHE A 538 -8.73 14.68 39.22
C PHE A 538 -9.51 13.52 38.58
N PRO A 539 -10.85 13.59 38.50
CA PRO A 539 -11.61 12.66 37.66
C PRO A 539 -11.10 12.79 36.22
N ALA A 540 -10.82 11.67 35.56
CA ALA A 540 -10.54 11.69 34.14
C ALA A 540 -11.68 12.41 33.42
N SER A 541 -11.38 13.38 32.54
CA SER A 541 -12.43 14.20 31.92
C SER A 541 -13.47 13.31 31.24
N LEU A 542 -14.74 13.73 31.24
CA LEU A 542 -15.85 12.88 30.76
C LEU A 542 -15.63 12.38 29.31
N ALA A 543 -14.95 13.16 28.47
CA ALA A 543 -14.49 12.74 27.14
C ALA A 543 -13.39 11.65 27.18
N THR A 544 -12.44 11.73 28.11
CA THR A 544 -11.43 10.67 28.36
C THR A 544 -12.09 9.38 28.86
N GLN A 545 -13.04 9.48 29.79
CA GLN A 545 -13.76 8.32 30.30
C GLN A 545 -14.60 7.64 29.21
N HIS A 546 -15.31 8.42 28.39
CA HIS A 546 -16.04 7.90 27.22
C HIS A 546 -15.09 7.27 26.18
N PHE A 547 -13.92 7.87 25.93
CA PHE A 547 -12.93 7.31 25.02
C PHE A 547 -12.42 5.94 25.49
N LEU A 548 -12.11 5.81 26.78
CA LEU A 548 -11.65 4.55 27.37
C LEU A 548 -12.73 3.46 27.33
N LEU A 549 -13.99 3.78 27.62
CA LEU A 549 -15.10 2.83 27.53
C LEU A 549 -15.35 2.36 26.08
N GLU A 550 -15.23 3.25 25.10
CA GLU A 550 -15.39 2.88 23.69
C GLU A 550 -14.18 2.08 23.15
N GLU A 551 -12.96 2.33 23.64
CA GLU A 551 -11.79 1.47 23.39
C GLU A 551 -11.97 0.07 24.02
N GLU A 552 -12.45 -0.01 25.26
CA GLU A 552 -12.71 -1.29 25.95
C GLU A 552 -13.79 -2.10 25.21
N LYS A 553 -14.84 -1.43 24.70
CA LYS A 553 -15.85 -2.02 23.84
C LYS A 553 -15.26 -2.51 22.51
N ARG A 554 -14.46 -1.70 21.82
CA ARG A 554 -13.74 -2.12 20.59
C ARG A 554 -12.83 -3.33 20.83
N ALA A 555 -12.13 -3.38 21.95
CA ALA A 555 -11.30 -4.52 22.33
C ALA A 555 -12.14 -5.80 22.52
N LYS A 556 -13.28 -5.71 23.22
CA LYS A 556 -14.21 -6.83 23.42
C LYS A 556 -14.91 -7.30 22.14
N GLU A 557 -15.17 -6.39 21.20
CA GLU A 557 -15.69 -6.73 19.87
C GLU A 557 -14.62 -7.43 19.01
N PHE A 558 -13.37 -6.95 19.05
CA PHE A 558 -12.24 -7.59 18.36
C PHE A 558 -11.91 -8.98 18.95
N GLU A 559 -11.95 -9.13 20.27
CA GLU A 559 -11.78 -10.42 20.96
C GLU A 559 -12.84 -11.45 20.53
N LYS A 560 -14.11 -11.05 20.46
CA LYS A 560 -15.21 -11.90 19.96
C LYS A 560 -14.98 -12.32 18.51
N LEU A 561 -14.54 -11.41 17.64
CA LEU A 561 -14.26 -11.70 16.24
C LEU A 561 -13.07 -12.67 16.11
N LEU A 562 -12.00 -12.46 16.89
CA LEU A 562 -10.83 -13.34 16.94
C LEU A 562 -11.21 -14.75 17.39
N ASN A 563 -11.97 -14.88 18.49
CA ASN A 563 -12.44 -16.16 19.01
C ASN A 563 -13.36 -16.88 18.01
N THR A 564 -14.25 -16.15 17.33
CA THR A 564 -15.10 -16.72 16.26
C THR A 564 -14.25 -17.29 15.12
N HIS A 565 -13.20 -16.58 14.69
CA HIS A 565 -12.31 -17.06 13.64
C HIS A 565 -11.44 -18.25 14.09
N ILE A 566 -11.01 -18.29 15.35
CA ILE A 566 -10.32 -19.45 15.94
C ILE A 566 -11.23 -20.68 15.93
N ASP A 567 -12.50 -20.52 16.31
CA ASP A 567 -13.53 -21.55 16.25
C ASP A 567 -13.76 -22.10 14.83
N GLU A 568 -13.80 -21.22 13.83
CA GLU A 568 -13.91 -21.61 12.41
C GLU A 568 -12.68 -22.38 11.93
N LEU A 569 -11.47 -21.93 12.29
CA LEU A 569 -10.22 -22.61 11.96
C LEU A 569 -10.13 -23.99 12.63
N GLN A 570 -10.59 -24.13 13.89
CA GLN A 570 -10.69 -25.41 14.57
C GLN A 570 -11.67 -26.35 13.85
N LYS A 571 -12.89 -25.89 13.54
CA LYS A 571 -13.91 -26.66 12.80
C LYS A 571 -13.42 -27.10 11.42
N HIS A 572 -12.73 -26.23 10.68
CA HIS A 572 -12.14 -26.56 9.39
C HIS A 572 -11.00 -27.59 9.51
N THR A 573 -10.17 -27.48 10.55
CA THR A 573 -9.09 -28.41 10.85
C THR A 573 -9.64 -29.79 11.24
N GLU A 574 -10.65 -29.85 12.10
CA GLU A 574 -11.34 -31.08 12.49
C GLU A 574 -12.02 -31.74 11.29
N PHE A 575 -12.77 -30.98 10.49
CA PHE A 575 -13.39 -31.48 9.25
C PHE A 575 -12.35 -32.08 8.29
N THR A 576 -11.20 -31.43 8.14
CA THR A 576 -10.09 -31.90 7.31
C THR A 576 -9.48 -33.19 7.86
N LEU A 577 -9.21 -33.26 9.17
CA LEU A 577 -8.74 -34.47 9.85
C LEU A 577 -9.72 -35.65 9.72
N ASN A 578 -11.02 -35.40 9.93
CA ASN A 578 -12.08 -36.40 9.85
C ASN A 578 -12.22 -36.92 8.41
N LYS A 579 -12.16 -36.03 7.41
CA LYS A 579 -12.14 -36.38 5.97
C LYS A 579 -10.97 -37.32 5.63
N TYR A 580 -9.74 -36.99 6.05
CA TYR A 580 -8.57 -37.84 5.78
C TYR A 580 -8.59 -39.15 6.61
N THR A 581 -9.12 -39.13 7.83
CA THR A 581 -9.26 -40.33 8.66
C THR A 581 -10.24 -41.34 8.05
N ARG A 582 -11.40 -40.87 7.57
CA ARG A 582 -12.35 -41.71 6.82
C ARG A 582 -11.76 -42.25 5.53
N LEU A 583 -10.99 -41.44 4.78
CA LEU A 583 -10.24 -41.87 3.59
C LEU A 583 -9.17 -42.93 3.91
N LYS A 584 -8.62 -42.94 5.12
CA LYS A 584 -7.66 -43.96 5.59
C LYS A 584 -8.37 -45.25 6.01
N GLN A 585 -9.51 -45.18 6.68
CA GLN A 585 -10.32 -46.36 7.02
C GLN A 585 -10.89 -47.05 5.77
N ASN A 586 -11.39 -46.28 4.80
CA ASN A 586 -11.89 -46.79 3.50
C ASN A 586 -10.79 -47.30 2.55
N ARG A 587 -9.54 -47.46 3.02
CA ARG A 587 -8.42 -48.11 2.32
C ARG A 587 -7.89 -49.35 3.06
N HIS A 588 -8.54 -49.74 4.16
CA HIS A 588 -8.26 -50.96 4.93
C HIS A 588 -9.48 -51.88 5.07
N MET A 589 -10.46 -51.69 4.18
CA MET A 589 -11.58 -52.57 3.87
C MET A 589 -11.50 -52.90 2.37
#